data_AF-A0A932DDQ0-F1
#
_entry.id   AF-A0A932DDQ0-F1
#
_cell.length_a   1.000
_cell.length_b   1.000
_cell.length_c   1.000
_cell.angle_alpha   90.00
_cell.angle_beta   90.00
_cell.angle_gamma   90.00
#
_symmetry.space_group_name_H-M   'P 1'
#
loop_
_entity.id
_entity.type
_entity.pdbx_description
1 polymer ?
#
loop_
_entity_poly.entity_id
_entity_poly.type
_entity_poly.pdbx_seq_one_letter_code
_entity_poly.pdbx_strand_id
1 'polypeptide(L)' 'MGLIGLIGPIGLSHPPAPQCGQRMVLRTARKGPRAGSRFWGCAGYPNCKGTRPADA' A
#
# COMPACT_ATOMS: atom_id res chain seq x y z
N MET A 1 12.46 27.63 -23.76
CA MET A 1 12.82 26.26 -24.18
C MET A 1 12.94 25.43 -22.91
N GLY A 2 11.81 24.95 -22.38
CA GLY A 2 11.73 24.28 -21.09
C GLY A 2 12.01 22.80 -21.23
N LEU A 3 13.07 22.32 -20.58
CA LEU A 3 13.28 20.90 -20.37
C LEU A 3 12.40 20.47 -19.19
N ILE A 4 11.13 20.19 -19.47
CA ILE A 4 10.22 19.58 -18.50
C ILE A 4 10.75 18.17 -18.30
N GLY A 5 11.62 18.00 -17.32
CA GLY A 5 12.14 16.70 -16.93
C GLY A 5 10.97 15.77 -16.63
N LEU A 6 10.89 14.69 -17.41
CA LEU A 6 10.01 13.55 -17.18
C LEU A 6 10.45 12.80 -15.91
N ILE A 7 10.37 13.44 -14.75
CA ILE A 7 10.29 12.73 -13.48
C ILE A 7 8.96 11.99 -13.46
N GLY A 8 8.92 10.81 -14.09
CA GLY A 8 7.87 9.82 -13.86
C GLY A 8 7.73 9.60 -12.34
N PRO A 9 6.53 9.24 -11.85
CA PRO A 9 6.33 9.05 -10.42
C PRO A 9 7.35 8.02 -9.97
N ILE A 10 8.26 8.44 -9.09
CA ILE A 10 9.29 7.61 -8.47
C ILE A 10 8.59 6.30 -8.09
N GLY A 11 8.97 5.19 -8.73
CA GLY A 11 8.19 3.96 -8.75
C GLY A 11 7.87 3.46 -7.35
N LEU A 12 6.71 3.84 -6.81
CA LEU A 12 6.23 3.34 -5.54
C LEU A 12 5.78 1.90 -5.80
N SER A 13 6.58 0.94 -5.37
CA SER A 13 6.26 -0.50 -5.41
C SER A 13 5.04 -0.87 -4.54
N HIS A 14 4.41 0.11 -3.89
CA HIS A 14 3.30 -0.06 -2.96
C HIS A 14 2.27 1.04 -3.16
N PRO A 15 0.96 0.72 -3.12
CA PRO A 15 -0.08 1.74 -3.15
C PRO A 15 -0.07 2.59 -1.86
N PRO A 16 -0.46 3.87 -1.92
CA PRO A 16 -0.67 4.69 -0.73
C PRO A 16 -1.91 4.23 0.04
N ALA A 17 -1.86 4.31 1.36
CA ALA A 17 -2.98 3.94 2.22
C ALA A 17 -4.14 4.93 2.06
N PRO A 18 -5.39 4.45 1.85
CA PRO A 18 -6.53 5.33 1.56
C PRO A 18 -6.92 6.26 2.72
N GLN A 19 -6.49 5.93 3.95
CA GLN A 19 -6.87 6.69 5.15
C GLN A 19 -5.85 7.77 5.55
N CYS A 20 -4.58 7.62 5.19
CA CYS A 20 -3.52 8.50 5.70
C CYS A 20 -2.42 8.82 4.68
N GLY A 21 -2.47 8.27 3.47
CA GLY A 21 -1.46 8.48 2.43
C GLY A 21 -0.11 7.82 2.67
N GLN A 22 0.14 7.25 3.85
CA GLN A 22 1.40 6.55 4.15
C GLN A 22 1.58 5.31 3.27
N ARG A 23 2.84 4.86 3.17
CA ARG A 23 3.19 3.63 2.46
C ARG A 23 2.46 2.42 3.04
N MET A 24 2.06 1.51 2.16
CA MET A 24 1.51 0.22 2.55
C MET A 24 2.60 -0.86 2.52
N VAL A 25 2.40 -1.92 3.31
CA VAL A 25 3.25 -3.10 3.34
C VAL A 25 2.41 -4.35 3.11
N LEU A 26 2.98 -5.33 2.41
CA LEU A 26 2.31 -6.59 2.13
C LEU A 26 2.30 -7.45 3.39
N ARG A 27 1.12 -7.89 3.81
CA ARG A 27 0.91 -8.73 5.00
C ARG A 27 0.14 -9.98 4.63
N THR A 28 0.34 -11.05 5.39
CA THR A 28 -0.42 -12.30 5.26
C THR A 28 -1.43 -12.39 6.38
N ALA A 29 -2.70 -12.65 6.04
CA ALA A 29 -3.74 -12.86 7.02
C ALA A 29 -3.45 -14.14 7.83
N ARG A 30 -3.44 -14.01 9.15
CA ARG A 30 -3.05 -15.11 10.05
C ARG A 30 -4.21 -16.02 10.46
N LYS A 31 -5.45 -15.50 10.45
CA LYS A 31 -6.65 -16.18 10.97
C LYS A 31 -7.89 -15.76 10.19
N GLY A 32 -8.97 -16.54 10.32
CA GLY A 32 -10.27 -16.28 9.70
C GLY A 32 -10.39 -16.84 8.28
N PRO A 33 -11.50 -16.53 7.58
CA PRO A 33 -11.83 -17.15 6.27
C PRO A 33 -10.85 -16.80 5.15
N ARG A 34 -10.00 -15.79 5.34
CA ARG A 34 -8.95 -15.38 4.38
C ARG A 34 -7.54 -15.69 4.88
N ALA A 35 -7.38 -16.57 5.87
CA ALA A 35 -6.06 -16.94 6.37
C ALA A 35 -5.16 -17.48 5.23
N GLY A 36 -3.89 -17.07 5.23
CA GLY A 36 -2.94 -17.38 4.15
C GLY A 36 -2.96 -16.40 2.98
N SER A 37 -4.04 -15.64 2.79
CA SER A 37 -4.10 -14.61 1.74
C SER A 37 -3.27 -13.38 2.07
N ARG A 38 -2.72 -12.73 1.03
CA ARG A 38 -1.97 -11.47 1.15
C ARG A 38 -2.90 -10.26 1.05
N PHE A 39 -2.56 -9.19 1.75
CA PHE A 39 -3.25 -7.90 1.66
C PHE A 39 -2.25 -6.76 1.92
N TRP A 40 -2.51 -5.59 1.35
CA TRP A 40 -1.80 -4.37 1.69
C TRP A 40 -2.35 -3.82 3.00
N GLY A 41 -1.49 -3.62 4.00
CA GLY A 41 -1.84 -2.93 5.24
C GLY A 41 -0.99 -1.69 5.43
N CYS A 42 -1.56 -0.64 6.04
CA CYS A 42 -0.80 0.57 6.35
C CYS A 42 0.44 0.26 7.23
N ALA A 43 1.57 0.91 6.91
CA ALA A 43 2.77 0.83 7.75
C ALA A 43 2.57 1.48 9.12
N GLY A 44 1.65 2.45 9.24
CA GLY A 44 1.33 3.17 10.48
C GLY A 44 0.35 2.47 11.42
N TYR A 45 0.05 1.18 11.24
CA TYR A 45 -0.77 0.42 12.19
C TYR A 45 -0.09 0.38 13.59
N PRO A 46 -0.82 0.58 14.72
CA PRO A 46 -2.28 0.58 14.87
C PRO A 46 -2.98 1.93 14.62
N ASN A 47 -2.24 3.02 14.45
CA ASN A 47 -2.78 4.37 14.30
C ASN A 47 -3.56 4.56 12.98
N CYS A 48 -3.21 3.79 11.94
CA CYS A 48 -3.96 3.72 10.70
C CYS A 48 -4.29 2.26 10.36
N LYS A 49 -5.58 1.96 10.13
CA LYS A 49 -6.09 0.61 9.84
C LYS A 49 -6.42 0.43 8.35
N GLY A 50 -5.93 1.31 7.48
CA GLY A 50 -6.19 1.26 6.05
C GLY A 50 -5.64 -0.02 5.43
N THR A 51 -6.48 -0.73 4.69
CA THR A 51 -6.12 -1.97 3.99
C THR A 51 -6.59 -1.94 2.54
N ARG A 52 -5.91 -2.68 1.66
CA ARG A 52 -6.33 -2.94 0.28
C ARG A 52 -6.09 -4.42 -0.06
N PRO A 53 -6.87 -5.02 -0.98
CA PRO A 53 -6.57 -6.34 -1.53
C PRO A 53 -5.21 -6.32 -2.25
N ALA A 54 -4.47 -7.42 -2.19
CA ALA A 54 -3.14 -7.52 -2.81
C ALA A 54 -3.16 -7.92 -4.30
N ASP A 55 -4.30 -8.36 -4.84
CA ASP A 55 -4.44 -8.82 -6.24
C ASP A 55 -5.31 -7.92 -7.13
N ALA A 56 -5.50 -6.65 -6.74
CA ALA A 56 -6.21 -5.68 -7.58
C ALA A 56 -5.52 -5.43 -8.92
#